data_AF-A0A6A4GWZ5-F1
#
_entry.id   AF-A0A6A4GWZ5-F1
#
_cell.length_a   1.000
_cell.length_b   1.000
_cell.length_c   1.000
_cell.angle_alpha   90.00
_cell.angle_beta   90.00
_cell.angle_gamma   90.00
#
_symmetry.space_group_name_H-M   'P 1'
#
loop_
_entity.id
_entity.type
_entity.pdbx_description
1 polymer ?
#
loop_
_entity_poly.entity_id
_entity_poly.type
_entity_poly.pdbx_seq_one_letter_code
_entity_poly.pdbx_strand_id
1 'polypeptide(L)' 'LTKATFLKCCNAIWSKHNILHMTGHCFHIGGTTHYLVQGIPPNVIKMLGHWKSDAFLKYWR' A
#
# COMPACT_ATOMS: atom_id res chain seq x y z
N LEU A 1 2.13 -0.85 -18.21
CA LEU A 1 2.56 0.24 -17.30
C LEU A 1 3.67 -0.30 -16.39
N THR A 2 4.79 0.40 -16.22
CA THR A 2 5.86 -0.05 -15.31
C THR A 2 5.68 0.61 -13.93
N LYS A 3 6.21 0.00 -12.88
CA LYS A 3 6.21 0.59 -11.53
C LYS A 3 6.78 2.01 -11.53
N ALA A 4 7.87 2.23 -12.29
CA ALA A 4 8.52 3.53 -12.37
C ALA A 4 7.63 4.59 -13.05
N THR A 5 6.96 4.25 -14.16
CA THR A 5 6.10 5.21 -14.86
C THR A 5 4.83 5.53 -14.06
N PHE A 6 4.25 4.53 -13.38
CA PHE A 6 3.12 4.74 -12.46
C PHE A 6 3.49 5.69 -11.31
N LEU A 7 4.56 5.39 -10.58
CA LEU A 7 4.99 6.20 -9.43
C LEU A 7 5.39 7.62 -9.85
N LYS A 8 6.04 7.79 -11.01
CA LYS A 8 6.37 9.11 -11.55
C LYS A 8 5.13 9.94 -11.82
N CYS A 9 4.10 9.33 -12.40
CA CYS A 9 2.83 10.00 -12.66
C CYS A 9 2.15 10.45 -11.36
N CYS A 10 1.97 9.54 -10.39
CA CYS A 10 1.31 9.86 -9.13
C CYS A 10 2.07 10.94 -8.33
N ASN A 11 3.39 10.79 -8.18
CA ASN A 11 4.20 11.75 -7.43
C ASN A 11 4.27 13.14 -8.10
N ALA A 12 4.18 13.22 -9.43
CA ALA A 12 4.08 14.50 -10.12
C ALA A 12 2.77 15.25 -9.79
N ILE A 13 1.67 14.52 -9.62
CA ILE A 13 0.39 15.10 -9.20
C ILE A 13 0.46 15.50 -7.73
N TRP A 14 0.87 14.59 -6.86
CA TRP A 14 0.94 14.80 -5.41
C TRP A 14 1.86 15.95 -4.99
N SER A 15 2.99 16.12 -5.66
CA SER A 15 3.90 17.24 -5.43
C SER A 15 3.20 18.60 -5.60
N LYS A 16 2.30 18.74 -6.58
CA LYS A 16 1.53 19.98 -6.79
C LYS A 16 0.54 20.29 -5.65
N HIS A 17 0.18 19.27 -4.88
CA HIS A 17 -0.73 19.39 -3.74
C HIS A 17 0.00 19.36 -2.39
N ASN A 18 1.33 19.49 -2.38
CA ASN A 18 2.16 19.39 -1.16
C ASN A 18 1.99 18.05 -0.41
N ILE A 19 1.62 16.98 -1.13
CA ILE A 19 1.54 15.64 -0.58
C ILE A 19 2.94 15.01 -0.65
N LEU A 20 3.33 14.32 0.43
CA LEU A 20 4.63 13.64 0.53
C LEU A 20 4.84 12.63 -0.60
N HIS A 21 6.10 12.47 -0.99
CA HIS A 21 6.49 11.51 -2.01
C HIS A 21 6.18 10.07 -1.55
N MET A 22 5.41 9.35 -2.35
CA MET A 22 5.03 7.97 -2.07
C MET A 22 5.91 7.00 -2.85
N THR A 23 6.34 5.94 -2.17
CA THR A 23 7.06 4.82 -2.78
C THR A 23 6.12 3.66 -3.04
N GLY A 24 6.53 2.69 -3.86
CA GLY A 24 5.76 1.44 -4.02
C GLY A 24 5.50 0.71 -2.70
N HIS A 25 6.39 0.84 -1.71
CA HIS A 25 6.19 0.26 -0.39
C HIS A 25 5.01 0.91 0.36
N CYS A 26 4.79 2.22 0.18
CA CYS A 26 3.65 2.93 0.75
C CYS A 26 2.32 2.35 0.24
N PHE A 27 2.23 2.01 -1.06
CA PHE A 27 1.05 1.37 -1.63
C PHE A 27 0.82 -0.04 -1.08
N HIS A 28 1.89 -0.82 -0.89
CA HIS A 28 1.80 -2.17 -0.35
C HIS A 28 1.25 -2.17 1.09
N ILE A 29 1.75 -1.27 1.94
CA ILE A 29 1.22 -1.07 3.29
C ILE A 29 -0.21 -0.53 3.22
N GLY A 30 -0.45 0.55 2.48
CA GLY A 30 -1.77 1.19 2.39
C GLY A 30 -2.86 0.26 1.87
N GLY A 31 -2.56 -0.57 0.87
CA GLY A 31 -3.47 -1.59 0.37
C GLY A 31 -3.79 -2.67 1.42
N THR A 32 -2.79 -3.07 2.21
CA THR A 32 -3.01 -3.98 3.34
C THR A 32 -3.94 -3.34 4.38
N THR A 33 -3.66 -2.11 4.82
CA THR A 33 -4.50 -1.38 5.77
C THR A 33 -5.93 -1.21 5.25
N HIS A 34 -6.10 -0.89 3.96
CA HIS A 34 -7.42 -0.75 3.33
C HIS A 34 -8.27 -2.01 3.47
N TYR A 35 -7.70 -3.19 3.16
CA TYR A 35 -8.43 -4.45 3.30
C TYR A 35 -8.68 -4.86 4.76
N LEU A 36 -7.72 -4.58 5.66
CA LEU A 36 -7.90 -4.85 7.09
C LEU A 36 -9.09 -4.07 7.67
N VAL A 37 -9.19 -2.78 7.34
CA VAL A 37 -10.28 -1.90 7.80
C VAL A 37 -11.63 -2.33 7.21
N GLN A 38 -11.64 -2.96 6.03
CA GLN A 38 -12.83 -3.55 5.43
C GLN A 38 -13.24 -4.91 6.03
N GLY A 39 -12.50 -5.40 7.03
CA GLY A 39 -12.78 -6.68 7.68
C GLY A 39 -12.45 -7.91 6.83
N ILE A 40 -11.65 -7.75 5.77
CA ILE A 40 -11.19 -8.89 4.98
C ILE A 40 -10.32 -9.78 5.87
N PRO A 41 -10.55 -11.11 5.89
CA PRO A 41 -9.81 -12.01 6.76
C PRO A 41 -8.28 -11.90 6.55
N PRO A 42 -7.47 -11.85 7.63
CA PRO A 42 -6.03 -11.61 7.53
C PRO A 42 -5.28 -12.67 6.72
N ASN A 43 -5.75 -13.92 6.65
CA ASN A 43 -5.17 -14.94 5.77
C ASN A 43 -5.30 -14.60 4.28
N VAL A 44 -6.42 -13.99 3.87
CA VAL A 44 -6.64 -13.52 2.49
C VAL A 44 -5.71 -12.35 2.20
N ILE A 45 -5.58 -11.40 3.13
CA ILE A 45 -4.68 -10.25 2.97
C ILE A 45 -3.21 -10.69 2.90
N LYS A 46 -2.82 -11.67 3.72
CA LYS A 46 -1.48 -12.26 3.71
C LYS A 46 -1.14 -12.85 2.34
N MET A 47 -2.11 -13.56 1.74
CA MET A 47 -2.00 -14.10 0.39
C MET A 47 -1.91 -12.98 -0.66
N LEU A 48 -2.84 -12.02 -0.65
CA LEU A 48 -2.90 -10.92 -1.62
C LEU A 48 -1.64 -10.03 -1.58
N GLY A 49 -1.13 -9.77 -0.38
CA GLY A 49 0.05 -8.94 -0.17
C GLY A 49 1.38 -9.71 -0.24
N HIS A 50 1.38 -11.02 -0.53
CA HIS A 50 2.58 -11.86 -0.49
C HIS A 50 3.42 -11.67 0.79
N TRP A 51 2.74 -11.54 1.93
CA TRP A 51 3.40 -11.33 3.22
C TRP A 51 3.97 -12.64 3.73
N LYS A 52 5.29 -12.68 3.94
CA LYS A 52 5.98 -13.85 4.50
C LYS A 52 5.65 -14.09 5.99
N SER A 53 5.32 -13.04 6.72
CA SER A 53 5.01 -13.08 8.15
C SER A 53 3.78 -12.23 8.46
N ASP A 54 3.27 -12.35 9.69
CA ASP A 54 2.11 -11.58 10.16
C ASP A 54 2.48 -10.16 10.62
N ALA A 55 3.65 -9.65 10.21
CA ALA A 55 4.08 -8.28 10.53
C ALA A 55 3.09 -7.22 10.03
N PHE A 56 2.30 -7.53 8.99
CA PHE A 56 1.27 -6.64 8.46
C PHE A 56 0.13 -6.36 9.44
N LEU A 57 -0.11 -7.24 10.42
CA LEU A 57 -1.11 -7.03 11.46
C LEU A 57 -0.80 -5.81 12.34
N LYS A 58 0.46 -5.35 12.39
CA LYS A 58 0.83 -4.12 13.09
C LYS A 58 0.19 -2.86 12.52
N TYR A 59 -0.26 -2.93 11.27
CA TYR A 59 -0.97 -1.84 10.59
C TYR A 59 -2.49 -1.90 10.79
N TRP A 60 -2.98 -2.93 11.50
CA TRP A 60 -4.35 -2.98 11.99
C TRP A 60 -4.46 -2.11 13.24
N ARG A 61 -4.99 -0.90 13.08
CA ARG A 61 -5.33 0.04 14.16
C ARG A 61 -6.77 0.48 13.96
#